data_AF-A0A947WKL8-F1
#
_entry.id   AF-A0A947WKL8-F1
#
_cell.length_a   1.000
_cell.length_b   1.000
_cell.length_c   1.000
_cell.angle_alpha   90.00
_cell.angle_beta   90.00
_cell.angle_gamma   90.00
#
_symmetry.space_group_name_H-M   'P 1'
#
loop_
_entity.id
_entity.type
_entity.pdbx_description
1 polymer ?
#
loop_
_entity_poly.entity_id
_entity_poly.type
_entity_poly.pdbx_seq_one_letter_code
_entity_poly.pdbx_strand_id
1 'polypeptide(L)'
;MAYRCDNCDKKTNHALQHRHKKGVAGGRWRYRAQKTPKLQKPNLHPFRGVLNGKTGKFKLCTKCLRTVKKHLKEQEEKLAKKKEAKSKEKKEKTAKTTSKK
;
A
#
# COMPACT_ATOMS: atom_id res chain seq x y z
N MET A 1 4.55 14.36 16.22
CA MET A 1 3.91 13.43 15.24
C MET A 1 4.37 12.01 15.51
N ALA A 2 3.48 11.01 15.51
CA ALA A 2 3.88 9.61 15.56
C ALA A 2 4.40 9.13 14.19
N TYR A 3 5.49 8.34 14.18
CA TYR A 3 5.94 7.60 12.99
C TYR A 3 5.17 6.27 12.89
N ARG A 4 3.86 6.35 12.59
CA ARG A 4 2.96 5.19 12.43
C ARG A 4 2.33 5.17 11.03
N CYS A 5 1.98 3.97 10.55
CA CYS A 5 1.19 3.77 9.33
C CYS A 5 -0.29 3.58 9.66
N ASP A 6 -1.17 4.48 9.20
CA ASP A 6 -2.58 4.53 9.60
C ASP A 6 -3.42 3.29 9.21
N ASN A 7 -2.92 2.43 8.32
CA ASN A 7 -3.58 1.21 7.85
C ASN A 7 -2.99 -0.11 8.42
N CYS A 8 -1.84 -0.09 9.09
CA CYS A 8 -1.22 -1.35 9.57
C CYS A 8 -0.29 -1.16 10.78
N ASP A 9 -0.40 -0.03 11.46
CA ASP A 9 0.22 0.33 12.73
C ASP A 9 1.74 0.19 12.85
N LYS A 10 2.43 -0.10 11.74
CA LYS A 10 3.89 -0.12 11.61
C LYS A 10 4.48 1.16 12.19
N LYS A 11 5.17 0.97 13.31
CA LYS A 11 5.85 1.99 14.11
C LYS A 11 7.36 1.95 13.85
N THR A 12 8.09 2.88 14.45
CA THR A 12 9.56 2.78 14.56
C THR A 12 9.93 1.52 15.33
N ASN A 13 10.85 0.73 14.78
CA ASN A 13 11.43 -0.43 15.44
C ASN A 13 12.84 -0.12 15.96
N HIS A 14 13.24 -0.74 17.06
CA HIS A 14 14.63 -0.70 17.55
C HIS A 14 15.37 -1.93 17.01
N ALA A 15 16.48 -1.71 16.32
CA ALA A 15 17.33 -2.77 15.80
C ALA A 15 18.78 -2.57 16.28
N LEU A 16 19.54 -3.66 16.44
CA LEU A 16 20.95 -3.58 16.83
C LEU A 16 21.84 -3.57 15.58
N GLN A 17 22.39 -2.41 15.23
CA GLN A 17 23.41 -2.31 14.19
C GLN A 17 24.72 -2.90 14.71
N HIS A 18 25.15 -3.99 14.09
CA HIS A 18 26.42 -4.65 14.38
C HIS A 18 26.88 -5.45 13.17
N ARG A 19 28.20 -5.52 12.96
CA ARG A 19 28.86 -6.46 12.04
C ARG A 19 30.25 -6.82 12.55
N HIS A 20 30.35 -7.86 13.36
CA HIS A 20 31.57 -8.68 13.50
C HIS A 20 31.23 -10.11 12.98
N LYS A 21 32.26 -10.90 12.61
CA LYS A 21 32.20 -12.24 11.98
C LYS A 21 33.48 -13.02 12.41
N LYS A 22 33.66 -14.29 12.01
CA LYS A 22 34.94 -15.02 12.15
C LYS A 22 35.53 -15.50 10.80
N GLY A 23 36.84 -15.35 10.65
CA GLY A 23 37.64 -15.55 9.41
C GLY A 23 37.69 -17.03 9.03
N VAL A 24 37.61 -17.34 7.73
CA VAL A 24 37.42 -18.72 7.26
C VAL A 24 38.69 -19.57 7.44
N ALA A 25 39.84 -19.06 7.02
CA ALA A 25 41.10 -19.82 6.96
C ALA A 25 42.19 -19.31 7.94
N GLY A 26 41.80 -18.70 9.07
CA GLY A 26 42.79 -18.08 9.98
C GLY A 26 42.32 -17.70 11.38
N GLY A 27 41.19 -18.21 11.86
CA GLY A 27 40.74 -18.12 13.26
C GLY A 27 40.37 -16.74 13.83
N ARG A 28 40.94 -15.64 13.32
CA ARG A 28 40.68 -14.26 13.77
C ARG A 28 39.27 -13.77 13.37
N TRP A 29 38.80 -12.71 14.03
CA TRP A 29 37.48 -12.11 13.78
C TRP A 29 37.43 -11.42 12.40
N ARG A 30 36.67 -11.96 11.43
CA ARG A 30 36.53 -11.48 10.01
C ARG A 30 36.11 -10.01 9.92
N TYR A 31 35.38 -9.58 10.93
CA TYR A 31 35.48 -8.25 11.50
C TYR A 31 35.33 -8.48 13.01
N ARG A 32 36.04 -7.76 13.86
CA ARG A 32 35.66 -7.50 15.28
C ARG A 32 34.80 -6.12 15.28
N ALA A 33 32.23 -5.52 16.15
CA ALA A 33 31.32 -4.36 16.37
C ALA A 33 30.60 -4.52 17.71
N GLN A 34 30.75 -3.52 18.57
CA GLN A 34 29.80 -3.29 19.65
C GLN A 34 28.40 -3.09 19.04
N LYS A 35 27.40 -3.75 19.63
CA LYS A 35 26.01 -3.68 19.17
C LYS A 35 25.44 -2.31 19.51
N THR A 36 25.33 -1.43 18.51
CA THR A 36 24.77 -0.08 18.68
C THR A 36 23.27 -0.08 18.39
N PRO A 37 22.42 0.55 19.23
CA PRO A 37 21.00 0.65 18.95
C PRO A 37 20.74 1.63 17.79
N LYS A 38 19.86 1.24 16.87
CA LYS A 38 19.47 2.03 15.70
C LYS A 38 17.95 2.00 15.51
N LEU A 39 17.36 3.19 15.37
CA LEU A 39 15.94 3.36 15.09
C LEU A 39 15.66 3.10 13.60
N GLN A 40 14.91 2.05 13.30
CA GLN A 40 14.35 1.77 11.99
C GLN A 40 12.99 2.48 11.87
N LYS A 41 12.97 3.67 11.29
CA LYS A 41 11.73 4.41 10.99
C LYS A 41 10.99 3.73 9.81
N PRO A 42 9.65 3.58 9.86
CA PRO A 42 8.88 3.09 8.72
C PRO A 42 8.92 4.10 7.56
N ASN A 43 9.04 3.62 6.33
CA ASN A 43 8.95 4.47 5.14
C ASN A 43 7.47 4.81 4.87
N LEU A 44 7.07 6.01 5.31
CA LEU A 44 5.70 6.52 5.28
C LEU A 44 5.56 7.63 4.24
N HIS A 45 4.53 7.52 3.39
CA HIS A 45 4.19 8.50 2.37
C HIS A 45 2.81 9.14 2.62
N PRO A 46 2.61 10.41 2.27
CA PRO A 46 1.29 11.03 2.30
C PRO A 46 0.38 10.40 1.24
N PHE A 47 -0.85 10.07 1.65
CA PHE A 47 -1.95 9.66 0.80
C PHE A 47 -3.15 10.59 1.04
N ARG A 48 -3.92 10.88 0.00
CA ARG A 48 -5.14 11.68 0.06
C ARG A 48 -6.24 10.88 -0.65
N GLY A 49 -7.37 10.67 0.00
CA GLY A 49 -8.46 9.84 -0.55
C GLY A 49 -9.31 9.21 0.55
N VAL A 50 -9.94 8.08 0.22
CA VAL A 50 -10.72 7.26 1.16
C VAL A 50 -9.85 6.13 1.71
N LEU A 51 -9.90 5.92 3.03
CA LEU A 51 -9.30 4.78 3.72
C LEU A 51 -10.29 4.28 4.78
N ASN A 52 -10.67 3.00 4.74
CA ASN A 52 -11.60 2.37 5.69
C ASN A 52 -12.89 3.18 5.91
N GLY A 53 -13.49 3.66 4.80
CA GLY A 53 -14.69 4.49 4.79
C GLY A 53 -14.48 5.98 5.12
N LYS A 54 -13.31 6.39 5.59
CA LYS A 54 -13.02 7.77 6.01
C LYS A 54 -12.27 8.53 4.90
N THR A 55 -12.76 9.70 4.51
CA THR A 55 -12.05 10.66 3.65
C THR A 55 -10.99 11.40 4.46
N GLY A 56 -9.78 11.59 3.92
CA GLY A 56 -8.75 12.30 4.65
C GLY A 56 -7.35 12.34 4.03
N LYS A 57 -6.41 12.84 4.84
CA LYS A 57 -4.95 12.88 4.60
C LYS A 57 -4.30 11.84 5.52
N PHE A 58 -3.82 10.74 4.96
CA PHE A 58 -3.26 9.59 5.71
C PHE A 58 -1.75 9.45 5.46
N LYS A 59 -1.04 8.80 6.38
CA LYS A 59 0.35 8.36 6.23
C LYS A 59 0.41 6.85 6.07
N LEU A 60 0.67 6.40 4.85
CA LEU A 60 0.72 4.99 4.49
C LEU A 60 2.14 4.51 4.26
N CYS A 61 2.48 3.33 4.78
CA CYS A 61 3.72 2.67 4.40
C CYS A 61 3.65 2.20 2.94
N THR A 62 4.81 2.06 2.28
CA THR A 62 4.92 1.64 0.87
C THR A 62 4.10 0.38 0.52
N LYS A 63 4.04 -0.63 1.41
CA LYS A 63 3.20 -1.84 1.21
C LYS A 63 1.71 -1.48 1.12
N CYS A 64 1.20 -0.70 2.08
CA CYS A 64 -0.21 -0.28 2.10
C CYS A 64 -0.55 0.64 0.92
N LEU A 65 0.33 1.59 0.60
CA LEU A 65 0.15 2.48 -0.55
C LEU A 65 0.06 1.68 -1.88
N ARG A 66 0.86 0.63 -2.04
CA ARG A 66 0.79 -0.28 -3.21
C ARG A 66 -0.53 -1.05 -3.25
N THR A 67 -1.01 -1.55 -2.11
CA THR A 67 -2.31 -2.24 -2.00
C THR A 67 -3.49 -1.31 -2.31
N VAL A 68 -3.53 -0.11 -1.71
CA VAL A 68 -4.58 0.89 -1.96
C VAL A 68 -4.60 1.31 -3.43
N LYS A 69 -3.45 1.61 -4.04
CA LYS A 69 -3.38 1.97 -5.47
C LYS A 69 -3.85 0.85 -6.40
N LYS A 70 -3.60 -0.43 -6.07
CA LYS A 70 -4.16 -1.57 -6.81
C LYS A 70 -5.68 -1.60 -6.73
N HIS A 71 -6.24 -1.56 -5.53
CA HIS A 71 -7.69 -1.63 -5.34
C HIS A 71 -8.44 -0.43 -5.94
N LEU A 72 -7.86 0.78 -5.93
CA LEU A 72 -8.45 1.92 -6.64
C LEU A 72 -8.60 1.63 -8.14
N LYS A 73 -7.52 1.18 -8.80
CA LYS A 73 -7.54 0.79 -10.23
C LYS A 73 -8.52 -0.36 -10.51
N GLU A 74 -8.56 -1.38 -9.66
CA GLU A 74 -9.51 -2.49 -9.76
C GLU A 74 -10.96 -2.03 -9.62
N GLN A 75 -11.25 -1.01 -8.79
CA GLN A 75 -12.60 -0.45 -8.66
C GLN A 75 -12.95 0.47 -9.84
N GLU A 76 -12.01 1.27 -10.34
CA GLU A 76 -12.16 2.08 -11.55
C GLU A 76 -12.53 1.21 -12.76
N GLU A 77 -11.81 0.10 -12.97
CA GLU A 77 -12.10 -0.90 -14.02
C GLU A 77 -13.48 -1.57 -13.84
N LYS A 78 -13.87 -1.89 -12.60
CA LYS A 78 -15.21 -2.46 -12.30
C LYS A 78 -16.32 -1.43 -12.53
N LEU A 79 -16.08 -0.16 -12.23
CA LEU A 79 -17.01 0.95 -12.45
C LEU A 79 -17.17 1.26 -13.95
N ALA A 80 -16.09 1.19 -14.74
CA ALA A 80 -16.15 1.31 -16.20
C ALA A 80 -17.04 0.20 -16.80
N LYS A 81 -16.73 -1.07 -16.51
CA LYS A 81 -17.51 -2.24 -16.98
C LYS A 81 -18.98 -2.17 -16.57
N LYS A 82 -19.30 -1.69 -15.36
CA LYS A 82 -20.69 -1.45 -14.92
C LYS A 82 -21.40 -0.32 -15.69
N LYS A 83 -20.69 0.72 -16.14
CA LYS A 83 -21.26 1.76 -17.01
C LYS A 83 -21.55 1.23 -18.42
N GLU A 84 -20.65 0.42 -18.97
CA GLU A 84 -20.81 -0.23 -20.29
C GLU A 84 -21.97 -1.23 -20.32
N ALA A 85 -22.13 -2.05 -19.27
CA ALA A 85 -23.28 -2.94 -19.14
C ALA A 85 -24.60 -2.14 -19.12
N LYS A 86 -24.68 -1.10 -18.27
CA LYS A 86 -25.87 -0.24 -18.19
C LYS A 86 -26.16 0.55 -19.47
N SER A 87 -25.16 0.92 -20.26
CA SER A 87 -25.39 1.64 -21.53
C SER A 87 -25.94 0.73 -22.62
N LYS A 88 -25.49 -0.53 -22.69
CA LYS A 88 -26.09 -1.57 -23.56
C LYS A 88 -27.54 -1.86 -23.17
N GLU A 89 -27.79 -2.11 -21.88
CA GLU A 89 -29.12 -2.39 -21.34
C GLU A 89 -30.10 -1.22 -21.57
N LYS A 90 -29.64 0.03 -21.46
CA LYS A 90 -30.44 1.22 -21.77
C LYS A 90 -30.76 1.34 -23.28
N LYS A 91 -29.80 1.04 -24.16
CA LYS A 91 -30.02 1.05 -25.63
C LYS A 91 -31.07 0.04 -26.08
N GLU A 92 -31.01 -1.20 -25.54
CA GLU A 92 -31.99 -2.24 -25.89
C GLU A 92 -33.42 -1.86 -25.44
N LYS A 93 -33.55 -1.28 -24.24
CA LYS A 93 -34.83 -0.81 -23.72
C LYS A 93 -35.41 0.36 -24.53
N THR A 94 -34.57 1.29 -25.01
CA THR A 94 -35.04 2.34 -25.94
C THR A 94 -35.54 1.76 -27.26
N ALA A 95 -34.82 0.79 -27.86
CA ALA A 95 -35.21 0.17 -29.13
C ALA A 95 -36.56 -0.56 -29.05
N LYS A 96 -36.80 -1.30 -27.96
CA LYS A 96 -38.08 -1.99 -27.69
C LYS A 96 -39.26 -1.05 -27.37
N THR A 97 -39.00 0.22 -27.09
CA THR A 97 -40.06 1.22 -26.83
C THR A 97 -40.50 1.92 -28.13
N THR A 98 -39.59 2.10 -29.08
CA THR A 98 -39.86 2.73 -30.39
C THR A 98 -40.53 1.82 -31.43
N SER A 99 -40.60 0.51 -31.20
CA SER A 99 -41.28 -0.44 -32.11
C SER A 99 -42.68 -0.86 -31.62
N LYS A 100 -43.31 -0.07 -30.76
CA LYS A 100 -44.59 -0.38 -30.12
C LYS A 100 -45.56 0.83 -30.10
N LYS A 101 -45.35 1.74 -31.04
CA LYS A 101 -46.15 2.92 -31.35
C LYS A 101 -46.06 3.17 -32.86
#